data_AF-A0A4R3XES7-F1
#
_entry.id   AF-A0A4R3XES7-F1
#
_cell.length_a   1.000
_cell.length_b   1.000
_cell.length_c   1.000
_cell.angle_alpha   90.00
_cell.angle_beta   90.00
_cell.angle_gamma   90.00
#
_symmetry.space_group_name_H-M   'P 1'
#
loop_
_entity.id
_entity.type
_entity.pdbx_description
1 polymer ?
#
loop_
_entity_poly.entity_id
_entity_poly.type
_entity_poly.pdbx_seq_one_letter_code
_entity_poly.pdbx_strand_id
1 'polypeptide(L)'
;MIHESTLNRFIADRSRLAEAGQAPAGSPSAAGLTELLSHQAGDQTIGEIAKRFVFVKEDATLADARAAMLAVKGCEDVFVTKNGKSDEPVLGWLTNSDITSDL
;
A
#
# COMPACT_ATOMS: atom_id res chain seq x y z
N MET A 1 1.21 1.06 -2.48
CA MET A 1 1.79 2.38 -2.80
C MET A 1 0.70 3.45 -2.82
N ILE A 2 0.90 4.64 -2.25
CA ILE A 2 -0.01 5.79 -2.43
C ILE A 2 0.52 6.64 -3.58
N HIS A 3 -0.25 6.80 -4.65
CA HIS A 3 0.15 7.67 -5.76
C HIS A 3 0.07 9.15 -5.36
N GLU A 4 0.98 9.98 -5.88
CA GLU A 4 1.00 11.42 -5.63
C GLU A 4 -0.34 12.09 -6.02
N SER A 5 -0.96 11.61 -7.09
CA SER A 5 -2.30 12.07 -7.51
C SER A 5 -3.38 11.82 -6.46
N THR A 6 -3.31 10.71 -5.72
CA THR A 6 -4.21 10.41 -4.59
C THR A 6 -4.02 11.43 -3.47
N LEU A 7 -2.77 11.72 -3.12
CA LEU A 7 -2.45 12.72 -2.09
C LEU A 7 -2.94 14.12 -2.49
N ASN A 8 -2.64 14.53 -3.73
CA ASN A 8 -3.06 15.83 -4.25
C ASN A 8 -4.59 15.96 -4.29
N ARG A 9 -5.30 14.90 -4.68
CA ARG A 9 -6.77 14.87 -4.67
C ARG A 9 -7.33 14.95 -3.25
N PHE A 10 -6.76 14.21 -2.30
CA PHE A 10 -7.14 14.29 -0.89
C PHE A 10 -7.01 15.71 -0.33
N ILE A 11 -5.87 16.37 -0.57
CA ILE A 11 -5.63 17.74 -0.12
C ILE A 11 -6.64 18.72 -0.76
N ALA A 12 -6.91 18.58 -2.06
CA ALA A 12 -7.87 19.42 -2.75
C ALA A 12 -9.31 19.24 -2.22
N ASP A 13 -9.76 18.00 -2.01
CA ASP A 13 -11.09 17.70 -1.49
C ASP A 13 -11.27 18.21 -0.05
N ARG A 14 -10.26 18.01 0.81
CA ARG A 14 -10.26 18.54 2.17
C ARG A 14 -10.34 20.06 2.21
N SER A 15 -9.62 20.74 1.31
CA SER A 15 -9.63 22.20 1.23
C SER A 15 -11.03 22.72 0.88
N ARG A 16 -11.73 22.07 -0.05
CA ARG A 16 -13.13 22.40 -0.37
C ARG A 16 -14.09 22.17 0.80
N LEU A 17 -13.92 21.07 1.53
CA LEU A 17 -14.74 20.78 2.72
C LEU A 17 -14.52 21.82 3.83
N ALA A 18 -13.29 22.33 3.98
CA ALA A 18 -12.98 23.40 4.90
C ALA A 18 -13.65 24.73 4.49
N GLU A 19 -13.62 25.08 3.20
CA GLU A 19 -14.34 26.26 2.68
C GLU A 19 -15.86 26.14 2.88
N ALA A 20 -16.42 24.93 2.80
CA ALA A 20 -17.83 24.65 3.06
C ALA A 20 -18.20 24.58 4.56
N GLY A 21 -17.24 24.79 5.47
CA GLY A 21 -17.45 24.70 6.93
C GLY A 21 -17.72 23.28 7.44
N GLN A 22 -17.46 22.26 6.61
CA GLN A 22 -17.73 20.84 6.88
C GLN A 22 -16.48 20.08 7.35
N ALA A 23 -15.31 20.73 7.30
CA ALA A 23 -14.07 20.27 7.91
C ALA A 23 -13.43 21.43 8.67
N PRO A 24 -12.56 21.16 9.67
CA PRO A 24 -11.79 22.23 10.31
C PRO A 24 -11.02 23.01 9.25
N ALA A 25 -11.07 24.34 9.32
CA ALA A 25 -10.17 25.22 8.57
C ALA A 25 -8.74 24.99 9.08
N GLY A 26 -8.13 23.92 8.58
CA GLY A 26 -6.86 23.41 9.06
C GLY A 26 -5.94 23.18 7.89
N SER A 27 -4.79 23.84 7.95
CA SER A 27 -3.61 23.56 7.12
C SER A 27 -3.47 22.04 6.83
N PRO A 28 -2.96 21.63 5.66
CA PRO A 28 -2.67 20.23 5.33
C PRO A 28 -1.91 19.47 6.43
N SER A 29 -1.15 20.19 7.25
CA SER A 29 -0.44 19.66 8.43
C SER A 29 -1.33 19.13 9.56
N ALA A 30 -2.63 19.39 9.54
CA ALA A 30 -3.61 18.89 10.51
C ALA A 30 -4.33 17.62 10.03
N ALA A 31 -4.05 17.15 8.81
CA ALA A 31 -4.64 15.93 8.27
C ALA A 31 -4.03 14.67 8.90
N GLY A 32 -4.89 13.76 9.36
CA GLY A 32 -4.47 12.48 9.92
C GLY A 32 -4.22 11.43 8.83
N LEU A 33 -3.31 10.49 9.10
CA LEU A 33 -3.05 9.36 8.21
C LEU A 33 -4.31 8.49 7.99
N THR A 34 -5.13 8.33 9.03
CA THR A 34 -6.41 7.60 8.92
C THR A 34 -7.35 8.24 7.92
N GLU A 35 -7.41 9.57 7.84
CA GLU A 35 -8.28 10.30 6.92
C GLU A 35 -7.83 10.11 5.46
N LEU A 36 -6.52 10.16 5.21
CA LEU A 36 -5.94 9.88 3.90
C LEU A 36 -6.23 8.42 3.46
N LEU A 37 -6.03 7.47 4.37
CA LEU A 37 -6.24 6.06 4.08
C LEU A 37 -7.72 5.74 3.82
N SER A 38 -8.65 6.36 4.56
CA SER A 38 -10.08 6.24 4.30
C SER A 38 -10.52 6.89 2.98
N HIS A 39 -9.90 8.00 2.57
CA HIS A 39 -10.16 8.63 1.27
C HIS A 39 -9.76 7.73 0.09
N GLN A 40 -8.67 6.96 0.24
CA GLN A 40 -8.25 5.99 -0.77
C GLN A 40 -9.10 4.72 -0.76
N ALA A 41 -9.50 4.24 0.42
CA ALA A 41 -10.03 2.89 0.55
C ALA A 41 -11.46 2.71 -0.01
N GLY A 42 -12.21 3.80 -0.18
CA GLY A 42 -13.60 3.72 -0.62
C GLY A 42 -14.42 2.85 0.33
N ASP A 43 -15.06 1.81 -0.20
CA ASP A 43 -15.82 0.82 0.58
C ASP A 43 -14.95 -0.26 1.24
N GLN A 44 -13.67 -0.36 0.87
CA GLN A 44 -12.76 -1.35 1.44
C GLN A 44 -12.20 -0.84 2.77
N THR A 45 -11.90 -1.75 3.69
CA THR A 45 -11.17 -1.36 4.89
C THR A 45 -9.68 -1.23 4.60
N ILE A 46 -8.99 -0.38 5.35
CA ILE A 46 -7.52 -0.27 5.31
C ILE A 46 -6.87 -1.66 5.50
N GLY A 47 -7.45 -2.50 6.35
CA GLY A 47 -6.99 -3.87 6.59
C GLY A 47 -7.16 -4.82 5.39
N GLU A 48 -8.08 -4.55 4.47
CA GLU A 48 -8.25 -5.34 3.24
C GLU A 48 -7.25 -4.93 2.16
N ILE A 49 -6.87 -3.66 2.12
CA ILE A 49 -5.83 -3.13 1.24
C ILE A 49 -4.46 -3.60 1.74
N ALA A 50 -4.22 -3.50 3.04
CA ALA A 50 -2.96 -3.86 3.68
C ALA A 50 -2.71 -5.38 3.81
N LYS A 51 -3.53 -6.25 3.21
CA LYS A 51 -3.30 -7.72 3.21
C LYS A 51 -2.91 -8.27 1.84
N ARG A 52 -2.65 -7.40 0.86
CA ARG A 52 -2.32 -7.79 -0.51
C ARG A 52 -0.81 -7.81 -0.75
N PHE A 53 -0.11 -8.51 0.13
CA PHE A 53 1.31 -8.79 -0.02
C PHE A 53 1.61 -10.20 0.46
N VAL A 54 2.77 -10.72 0.07
CA VAL A 54 3.27 -12.02 0.51
C VAL A 54 4.67 -11.88 1.06
N PHE A 55 5.08 -12.88 1.85
CA PHE A 55 6.45 -13.00 2.34
C PHE A 55 7.15 -14.17 1.67
N VAL A 56 8.42 -13.99 1.32
CA VAL A 56 9.30 -15.05 0.81
C VAL A 56 10.63 -15.03 1.55
N LYS A 57 11.31 -16.18 1.57
CA LYS A 57 12.64 -16.32 2.17
C LYS A 57 13.71 -15.67 1.29
N GLU A 58 14.82 -15.25 1.89
CA GLU A 58 15.91 -14.53 1.20
C GLU A 58 16.55 -15.30 0.02
N ASP A 59 16.49 -16.63 0.07
CA ASP A 59 17.03 -17.54 -0.95
C ASP A 59 15.95 -18.09 -1.90
N ALA A 60 14.75 -17.50 -1.91
CA ALA A 60 13.69 -17.84 -2.86
C ALA A 60 14.02 -17.37 -4.29
N THR A 61 13.52 -18.11 -5.28
CA THR A 61 13.69 -17.72 -6.69
C THR A 61 12.66 -16.67 -7.12
N LEU A 62 12.90 -15.97 -8.25
CA LEU A 62 11.90 -15.08 -8.86
C LEU A 62 10.61 -15.84 -9.22
N ALA A 63 10.72 -17.11 -9.63
CA ALA A 63 9.57 -17.95 -9.91
C ALA A 63 8.73 -18.22 -8.64
N ASP A 64 9.38 -18.47 -7.50
CA ASP A 64 8.70 -18.65 -6.21
C ASP A 64 7.97 -17.37 -5.79
N ALA A 65 8.64 -16.22 -5.91
CA ALA A 65 8.05 -14.91 -5.61
C ALA A 65 6.83 -14.62 -6.49
N ARG A 66 6.93 -14.90 -7.80
CA ARG A 66 5.80 -14.75 -8.74
C ARG A 66 4.64 -15.69 -8.39
N ALA A 67 4.92 -16.95 -8.08
CA ALA A 67 3.91 -17.93 -7.73
C ALA A 67 3.17 -17.55 -6.43
N ALA A 68 3.90 -17.11 -5.41
CA ALA A 68 3.33 -16.64 -4.15
C ALA A 68 2.43 -15.41 -4.36
N MET A 69 2.89 -14.44 -5.15
CA MET A 69 2.12 -13.25 -5.50
C MET A 69 0.82 -13.61 -6.24
N LEU A 70 0.86 -14.51 -7.23
CA LEU A 70 -0.34 -14.94 -7.97
C LEU A 70 -1.35 -15.72 -7.11
N ALA A 71 -0.91 -16.33 -6.00
CA ALA A 71 -1.79 -17.03 -5.08
C ALA A 71 -2.69 -16.09 -4.25
N VAL A 72 -2.31 -14.81 -4.13
CA VAL A 72 -3.07 -13.79 -3.39
C VAL A 72 -3.67 -12.79 -4.37
N LYS A 73 -5.01 -12.73 -4.43
CA LYS A 73 -5.73 -11.86 -5.35
C LYS A 73 -5.34 -10.39 -5.14
N GLY A 74 -4.83 -9.77 -6.20
CA GLY A 74 -4.43 -8.35 -6.21
C GLY A 74 -3.16 -8.07 -5.40
N CYS A 75 -2.33 -9.08 -5.16
CA CYS A 75 -1.01 -8.91 -4.56
C CYS A 75 -0.05 -8.30 -5.59
N GLU A 76 0.61 -7.23 -5.19
CA GLU A 76 1.60 -6.52 -6.02
C GLU A 76 2.94 -6.36 -5.29
N ASP A 77 2.98 -6.66 -4.00
CA ASP A 77 4.12 -6.45 -3.13
C ASP A 77 4.59 -7.80 -2.54
N VAL A 78 5.89 -8.07 -2.64
CA VAL A 78 6.56 -9.24 -2.06
C VAL A 78 7.62 -8.76 -1.08
N PHE A 79 7.45 -9.07 0.20
CA PHE A 79 8.45 -8.78 1.23
C PHE A 79 9.39 -9.97 1.42
N VAL A 80 10.68 -9.69 1.49
CA VAL A 80 11.71 -10.70 1.71
C VAL A 80 12.09 -10.70 3.18
N THR A 81 12.00 -11.86 3.84
CA THR A 81 12.47 -12.07 5.22
C THR A 81 13.41 -13.26 5.28
N LYS A 82 14.00 -13.54 6.44
CA LYS A 82 15.00 -14.62 6.56
C LYS A 82 14.42 -15.97 6.18
N ASN A 83 13.20 -16.27 6.63
CA ASN A 83 12.53 -17.56 6.42
C ASN A 83 11.16 -17.42 5.75
N GLY A 84 10.81 -16.23 5.23
CA GLY A 84 9.55 -15.97 4.54
C GLY A 84 8.35 -15.84 5.47
N LYS A 85 8.56 -15.49 6.74
CA LYS A 85 7.48 -15.27 7.71
C LYS A 85 7.19 -13.78 7.91
N SER A 86 5.94 -13.50 8.28
CA SER A 86 5.44 -12.13 8.50
C SER A 86 5.87 -11.49 9.81
N ASP A 87 6.31 -12.30 10.77
CA ASP A 87 6.76 -11.88 12.10
C ASP A 87 8.28 -11.63 12.16
N GLU A 88 8.97 -11.74 11.02
CA GLU A 88 10.41 -11.55 10.90
C GLU A 88 10.76 -10.16 10.36
N PRO A 89 11.97 -9.65 10.65
CA PRO A 89 12.46 -8.42 10.04
C PRO A 89 12.46 -8.51 8.51
N VAL A 90 11.93 -7.47 7.86
CA VAL A 90 11.97 -7.31 6.40
C VAL A 90 13.39 -6.97 5.97
N LEU A 91 13.96 -7.81 5.11
CA LEU A 91 15.29 -7.69 4.53
C LEU A 91 15.26 -7.02 3.15
N GLY A 92 14.14 -7.12 2.44
CA GLY A 92 13.96 -6.55 1.11
C GLY A 92 12.51 -6.46 0.70
N TRP A 93 12.26 -5.74 -0.39
CA TRP A 93 10.93 -5.54 -0.97
C TRP A 93 11.04 -5.58 -2.49
N LEU A 94 10.19 -6.37 -3.11
CA LEU A 94 10.02 -6.49 -4.56
C LEU A 94 8.59 -6.17 -4.92
N THR A 95 8.40 -5.55 -6.07
CA THR A 95 7.10 -5.25 -6.65
C THR A 95 6.81 -6.18 -7.82
N ASN A 96 5.54 -6.22 -8.24
CA ASN A 96 5.15 -6.89 -9.48
C ASN A 96 6.01 -6.46 -10.69
N SER A 97 6.37 -5.18 -10.77
CA SER A 97 7.16 -4.62 -11.88
C SER A 97 8.58 -5.17 -11.90
N ASP A 98 9.18 -5.42 -10.73
CA ASP A 98 10.50 -6.05 -10.60
C ASP A 98 10.49 -7.50 -11.07
N ILE A 99 9.38 -8.22 -10.83
CA ILE A 99 9.25 -9.66 -11.15
C ILE A 99 8.83 -9.90 -12.61
N THR A 100 8.09 -8.96 -13.20
CA THR A 100 7.52 -9.13 -14.56
C THR A 100 8.48 -8.69 -15.66
N SER A 101 9.53 -7.92 -15.33
CA SER A 101 10.48 -7.41 -16.33
C SER A 101 11.47 -8.48 -16.85
N ASP A 102 11.60 -9.62 -16.16
CA ASP A 102 12.63 -10.64 -16.41
C ASP A 102 12.08 -12.05 -16.74
N LEU A 103 10.79 -12.20 -17.10
CA LEU A 103 10.17 -13.49 -17.46
C LEU A 103 9.36 -13.45 -18.76
#